data_AF-A0A833LXZ0-F1
#
_entry.id   AF-A0A833LXZ0-F1
#
_cell.length_a   1.000
_cell.length_b   1.000
_cell.length_c   1.000
_cell.angle_alpha   90.00
_cell.angle_beta   90.00
_cell.angle_gamma   90.00
#
_symmetry.space_group_name_H-M   'P 1'
#
loop_
_entity.id
_entity.type
_entity.pdbx_description
1 polymer ?
#
loop_
_entity_poly.entity_id
_entity_poly.type
_entity_poly.pdbx_seq_one_letter_code
_entity_poly.pdbx_strand_id
1 'polypeptide(L)'
;MMLTIAAVLSTGIIKETTLFLPYEAAALLLLGFSVLWVLLGWWLGRKTTTIDDHMLAGRNVGLALGTATAMATWVTANTTMVAPQFAYEFGIMGVFGYSLGAVGLILFAPMAERIRAMLPDGCTAGDFMRMRFGHTAWRIFLVFSLVYAMGWLVSLGMAGGILIQALSGIEYRIGMTVILGVCTMYTMLGGLRAVIATDFIQSLIILGGIAFLGYRISTGDMVERAHAALLTERPQLLNLLLPAALMFLFNNLIFGIGEIFHSNVWWSRAFAFRKGVGAKAYLLSGLFWIPVPVVAGYLAFVAPAMAVNVPRADMVGPLAAAHLAGEVGAILIFVIIFAALASSMDSLLAATTDLLVEDVYRRHLKPQATPEERLKASRFMLLGLAFVVWLLCLPDLERMGQILNFAGPFVASMIWPILGGLYWERTNATGVSLSMVAGSVAGLAGYFIVGFYVSALLGAAVSLLVLVAASMAFPGRFELSRGKYDS
;
A
#
# COMPACT_ATOMS: atom_id res chain seq x y z
N MET A 1 24.40 -12.74 -31.19
CA MET A 1 23.61 -12.18 -30.08
C MET A 1 23.54 -10.65 -30.09
N MET A 2 24.62 -9.92 -30.46
CA MET A 2 24.56 -8.46 -30.67
C MET A 2 23.88 -8.03 -32.01
N LEU A 3 23.89 -8.88 -33.03
CA LEU A 3 23.29 -8.55 -34.35
C LEU A 3 21.75 -8.62 -34.39
N THR A 4 21.10 -9.25 -33.40
CA THR A 4 19.64 -9.39 -33.37
C THR A 4 18.94 -8.17 -32.76
N ILE A 5 19.65 -7.37 -31.95
CA ILE A 5 19.09 -6.16 -31.30
C ILE A 5 18.95 -5.01 -32.31
N ALA A 6 19.89 -4.88 -33.25
CA ALA A 6 19.80 -3.88 -34.31
C ALA A 6 18.65 -4.17 -35.31
N ALA A 7 18.26 -5.43 -35.49
CA ALA A 7 17.18 -5.81 -36.39
C ALA A 7 15.79 -5.47 -35.82
N VAL A 8 15.59 -5.56 -34.50
CA VAL A 8 14.33 -5.17 -33.83
C VAL A 8 14.11 -3.66 -33.85
N LEU A 9 15.19 -2.86 -33.92
CA LEU A 9 15.11 -1.41 -34.10
C LEU A 9 14.73 -0.99 -35.53
N SER A 10 14.78 -1.90 -36.52
CA SER A 10 14.52 -1.59 -37.94
C SER A 10 13.06 -1.81 -38.39
N THR A 11 12.25 -2.51 -37.59
CA THR A 11 10.82 -2.68 -37.85
C THR A 11 10.06 -1.50 -37.25
N GLY A 12 9.92 -0.41 -38.02
CA GLY A 12 9.28 0.85 -37.65
C GLY A 12 7.79 0.77 -37.27
N ILE A 13 7.47 0.05 -36.20
CA ILE A 13 6.13 -0.06 -35.60
C ILE A 13 6.15 0.41 -34.12
N ILE A 14 7.24 1.02 -33.67
CA ILE A 14 7.25 1.80 -32.43
C ILE A 14 7.28 3.26 -32.87
N LYS A 15 6.12 3.93 -32.87
CA LYS A 15 6.06 5.40 -32.85
C LYS A 15 7.08 5.87 -31.83
N GLU A 16 7.94 6.83 -32.18
CA GLU A 16 8.95 7.43 -31.30
C GLU A 16 8.39 7.68 -29.90
N THR A 17 8.51 6.70 -29.00
CA THR A 17 8.34 6.90 -27.58
C THR A 17 9.65 7.53 -27.17
N THR A 18 9.66 8.85 -26.99
CA THR A 18 10.80 9.55 -26.40
C THR A 18 11.10 8.91 -25.04
N LEU A 19 12.06 8.00 -25.00
CA LEU A 19 12.53 7.40 -23.76
C LEU A 19 13.16 8.52 -22.93
N PHE A 20 12.62 8.75 -21.73
CA PHE A 20 13.06 9.83 -20.85
C PHE A 20 14.42 9.54 -20.23
N LEU A 21 14.79 8.26 -20.12
CA LEU A 21 16.09 7.82 -19.67
C LEU A 21 16.74 6.96 -20.76
N PRO A 22 18.00 7.22 -21.12
CA PRO A 22 18.79 6.27 -21.88
C PRO A 22 18.78 4.90 -21.20
N TYR A 23 18.59 3.83 -21.97
CA TYR A 23 18.49 2.46 -21.46
C TYR A 23 19.64 2.11 -20.51
N GLU A 24 20.87 2.47 -20.87
CA GLU A 24 22.07 2.22 -20.07
C GLU A 24 22.03 2.95 -18.71
N ALA A 25 21.61 4.21 -18.71
CA ALA A 25 21.49 5.00 -17.48
C ALA A 25 20.43 4.41 -16.55
N ALA A 26 19.27 4.02 -17.09
CA ALA A 26 18.23 3.38 -16.31
C ALA A 26 18.64 2.00 -15.78
N ALA A 27 19.36 1.20 -16.57
CA ALA A 27 19.88 -0.09 -16.14
C ALA A 27 20.92 0.07 -15.02
N LEU A 28 21.79 1.07 -15.11
CA LEU A 28 22.76 1.42 -14.06
C LEU A 28 22.07 1.91 -12.79
N LEU A 29 21.04 2.75 -12.90
CA LEU A 29 20.24 3.18 -11.75
C LEU A 29 19.55 1.97 -11.11
N LEU A 30 18.87 1.15 -11.91
CA LEU A 30 18.17 -0.03 -11.41
C LEU A 30 19.13 -0.98 -10.68
N LEU A 31 20.25 -1.32 -11.30
CA LEU A 31 21.28 -2.18 -10.71
C LEU A 31 21.89 -1.55 -9.45
N GLY A 32 22.25 -0.26 -9.52
CA GLY A 32 22.89 0.46 -8.42
C GLY A 32 21.99 0.55 -7.19
N PHE A 33 20.73 0.93 -7.37
CA PHE A 33 19.74 0.91 -6.29
C PHE A 33 19.50 -0.50 -5.77
N SER A 34 19.38 -1.49 -6.67
CA SER A 34 19.20 -2.90 -6.28
C SER A 34 20.32 -3.39 -5.37
N VAL A 35 21.59 -3.16 -5.75
CA VAL A 35 22.75 -3.54 -4.95
C VAL A 35 22.78 -2.77 -3.64
N LEU A 36 22.54 -1.45 -3.68
CA LEU A 36 22.51 -0.61 -2.48
C LEU A 36 21.48 -1.10 -1.46
N TRP A 37 20.26 -1.39 -1.88
CA TRP A 37 19.18 -1.84 -0.99
C TRP A 37 19.45 -3.24 -0.42
N VAL A 38 19.96 -4.17 -1.23
CA VAL A 38 20.34 -5.50 -0.73
C VAL A 38 21.47 -5.41 0.29
N LEU A 39 22.51 -4.61 0.02
CA LEU A 39 23.62 -4.42 0.95
C LEU A 39 23.17 -3.74 2.24
N LEU A 40 22.31 -2.72 2.13
CA LEU A 40 21.78 -2.00 3.28
C LEU A 40 20.92 -2.93 4.15
N GLY A 41 20.01 -3.70 3.54
CA GLY A 41 19.17 -4.66 4.25
C GLY A 41 19.97 -5.78 4.91
N TRP A 42 21.01 -6.29 4.24
CA TRP A 42 21.94 -7.24 4.85
C TRP A 42 22.70 -6.63 6.03
N TRP A 43 23.23 -5.42 5.88
CA TRP A 43 24.00 -4.74 6.93
C TRP A 43 23.15 -4.48 8.18
N LEU A 44 21.92 -4.00 7.99
CA LEU A 44 20.95 -3.77 9.07
C LEU A 44 20.46 -5.10 9.68
N GLY A 45 20.27 -6.12 8.84
CA GLY A 45 19.78 -7.46 9.21
C GLY A 45 20.75 -8.30 10.03
N ARG A 46 22.05 -7.98 10.03
CA ARG A 46 23.05 -8.66 10.88
C ARG A 46 22.72 -8.62 12.38
N LYS A 47 21.90 -7.66 12.81
CA LYS A 47 21.44 -7.54 14.21
C LYS A 47 20.15 -8.30 14.50
N THR A 48 19.52 -8.90 13.49
CA THR A 48 18.26 -9.63 13.60
C THR A 48 18.54 -11.10 13.91
N THR A 49 18.60 -11.44 15.20
CA THR A 49 18.92 -12.81 15.65
C THR A 49 17.70 -13.57 16.17
N THR A 50 16.68 -12.87 16.64
CA THR A 50 15.46 -13.48 17.17
C THR A 50 14.26 -13.30 16.24
N ILE A 51 13.21 -14.11 16.44
CA ILE A 51 11.94 -13.96 15.72
C ILE A 51 11.25 -12.62 16.05
N ASP A 52 11.36 -12.12 17.28
CA ASP A 52 10.78 -10.83 17.68
C ASP A 52 11.53 -9.65 17.04
N ASP A 53 12.86 -9.75 16.87
CA ASP A 53 13.62 -8.78 16.07
C ASP A 53 13.17 -8.80 14.60
N HIS A 54 12.96 -10.00 14.06
CA HIS A 54 12.61 -10.18 12.65
C HIS A 54 11.21 -9.67 12.33
N MET A 55 10.23 -9.97 13.17
CA MET A 55 8.83 -9.61 12.94
C MET A 55 8.47 -8.23 13.48
N LEU A 56 9.07 -7.81 14.59
CA LEU A 56 8.61 -6.65 15.38
C LEU A 56 9.74 -5.65 15.72
N ALA A 57 10.90 -5.79 15.09
CA ALA A 57 12.04 -4.90 15.27
C ALA A 57 12.45 -4.72 16.76
N GLY A 58 12.25 -5.74 17.58
CA GLY A 58 12.55 -5.72 19.01
C GLY A 58 11.67 -4.75 19.82
N ARG A 59 10.51 -4.35 19.27
CA ARG A 59 9.47 -3.55 19.95
C ARG A 59 9.92 -2.21 20.53
N ASN A 60 11.01 -1.64 20.00
CA ASN A 60 11.65 -0.44 20.54
C ASN A 60 11.85 0.67 19.50
N VAL A 61 10.95 0.75 18.52
CA VAL A 61 11.00 1.77 17.47
C VAL A 61 10.53 3.11 18.04
N GLY A 62 11.38 4.14 17.89
CA GLY A 62 11.11 5.51 18.34
C GLY A 62 10.27 6.32 17.35
N LEU A 63 9.88 7.54 17.76
CA LEU A 63 8.92 8.37 17.01
C LEU A 63 9.37 8.72 15.59
N ALA A 64 10.63 9.10 15.39
CA ALA A 64 11.13 9.50 14.07
C ALA A 64 11.06 8.34 13.06
N LEU A 65 11.65 7.20 13.42
CA LEU A 65 11.60 5.99 12.58
C LEU A 65 10.16 5.47 12.43
N GLY A 66 9.36 5.50 13.49
CA GLY A 66 7.97 5.06 13.46
C GLY A 66 7.07 5.91 12.57
N THR A 67 7.29 7.23 12.55
CA THR A 67 6.57 8.16 11.65
C THR A 67 7.01 7.94 10.20
N ALA A 68 8.32 7.83 9.96
CA ALA A 68 8.83 7.66 8.62
C ALA A 68 8.40 6.32 7.99
N THR A 69 8.47 5.22 8.74
CA THR A 69 8.05 3.90 8.24
C THR A 69 6.55 3.86 7.92
N ALA A 70 5.70 4.35 8.83
CA ALA A 70 4.25 4.34 8.57
C ALA A 70 3.87 5.27 7.41
N MET A 71 4.52 6.43 7.27
CA MET A 71 4.30 7.30 6.12
C MET A 71 4.82 6.70 4.80
N ALA A 72 6.07 6.21 4.77
CA ALA A 72 6.67 5.64 3.56
C ALA A 72 5.93 4.37 3.10
N THR A 73 5.43 3.56 4.02
CA THR A 73 4.61 2.40 3.69
C THR A 73 3.32 2.82 2.96
N TRP A 74 2.75 3.98 3.34
CA TRP A 74 1.55 4.53 2.71
C TRP A 74 1.84 5.30 1.43
N VAL A 75 3.06 5.83 1.25
CA VAL A 75 3.49 6.35 -0.05
C VAL A 75 3.88 5.19 -0.95
N THR A 76 2.86 4.62 -1.58
CA THR A 76 3.03 3.53 -2.54
C THR A 76 3.39 4.07 -3.92
N ALA A 77 3.89 3.20 -4.80
CA ALA A 77 4.00 3.48 -6.23
C ALA A 77 2.65 3.90 -6.85
N ASN A 78 1.56 3.35 -6.32
CA ASN A 78 0.22 3.76 -6.73
C ASN A 78 -0.02 5.22 -6.34
N THR A 79 0.54 5.74 -5.24
CA THR A 79 0.37 7.17 -4.89
C THR A 79 0.98 8.10 -5.93
N THR A 80 2.09 7.74 -6.56
CA THR A 80 2.74 8.56 -7.59
C THR A 80 2.17 8.35 -8.99
N MET A 81 1.40 7.28 -9.23
CA MET A 81 0.77 6.98 -10.53
C MET A 81 -0.74 7.23 -10.51
N VAL A 82 -1.44 6.64 -9.53
CA VAL A 82 -2.90 6.65 -9.37
C VAL A 82 -3.41 8.00 -8.86
N ALA A 83 -2.68 8.72 -7.99
CA ALA A 83 -3.13 10.06 -7.59
C ALA A 83 -3.16 11.04 -8.79
N PRO A 84 -2.11 11.13 -9.64
CA PRO A 84 -2.21 11.85 -10.91
C PRO A 84 -3.29 11.30 -11.84
N GLN A 85 -3.46 9.98 -11.94
CA GLN A 85 -4.53 9.38 -12.73
C GLN A 85 -5.91 9.90 -12.31
N PHE A 86 -6.19 9.90 -11.00
CA PHE A 86 -7.48 10.39 -10.50
C PHE A 86 -7.64 11.89 -10.66
N ALA A 87 -6.56 12.66 -10.60
CA ALA A 87 -6.61 14.07 -10.97
C ALA A 87 -6.95 14.24 -12.47
N TYR A 88 -6.41 13.39 -13.33
CA TYR A 88 -6.66 13.38 -14.77
C TYR A 88 -8.10 12.97 -15.13
N GLU A 89 -8.70 12.07 -14.36
CA GLU A 89 -10.06 11.53 -14.58
C GLU A 89 -11.16 12.30 -13.82
N PHE A 90 -10.91 12.69 -12.57
CA PHE A 90 -11.89 13.25 -11.63
C PHE A 90 -11.54 14.67 -11.15
N GLY A 91 -10.42 15.23 -11.62
CA GLY A 91 -10.08 16.63 -11.37
C GLY A 91 -9.65 16.91 -9.94
N ILE A 92 -9.97 18.11 -9.44
CA ILE A 92 -9.58 18.55 -8.09
C ILE A 92 -10.13 17.58 -7.02
N MET A 93 -11.33 17.04 -7.24
CA MET A 93 -11.94 16.07 -6.34
C MET A 93 -11.20 14.73 -6.32
N GLY A 94 -10.56 14.34 -7.43
CA GLY A 94 -9.67 13.18 -7.47
C GLY A 94 -8.44 13.37 -6.60
N VAL A 95 -7.80 14.55 -6.67
CA VAL A 95 -6.66 14.92 -5.81
C VAL A 95 -7.07 14.88 -4.33
N PHE A 96 -8.17 15.55 -4.01
CA PHE A 96 -8.69 15.61 -2.65
C PHE A 96 -9.04 14.21 -2.13
N GLY A 97 -9.73 13.40 -2.95
CA GLY A 97 -10.17 12.08 -2.54
C GLY A 97 -9.07 11.05 -2.36
N TYR A 98 -7.98 11.16 -3.13
CA TYR A 98 -6.79 10.38 -2.84
C TYR A 98 -6.12 10.87 -1.54
N SER A 99 -6.01 12.18 -1.36
CA SER A 99 -5.37 12.80 -0.18
C SER A 99 -6.10 12.50 1.13
N LEU A 100 -7.41 12.23 1.09
CA LEU A 100 -8.17 11.75 2.24
C LEU A 100 -7.75 10.34 2.70
N GLY A 101 -6.94 9.60 1.94
CA GLY A 101 -6.31 8.36 2.42
C GLY A 101 -5.52 8.55 3.73
N ALA A 102 -5.01 9.77 4.01
CA ALA A 102 -4.37 10.12 5.28
C ALA A 102 -5.31 9.93 6.49
N VAL A 103 -6.62 10.07 6.29
CA VAL A 103 -7.61 9.92 7.37
C VAL A 103 -7.51 8.53 7.98
N GLY A 104 -7.26 7.48 7.20
CA GLY A 104 -7.08 6.14 7.74
C GLY A 104 -5.89 6.05 8.71
N LEU A 105 -4.75 6.66 8.39
CA LEU A 105 -3.58 6.71 9.29
C LEU A 105 -3.88 7.51 10.57
N ILE A 106 -4.54 8.67 10.41
CA ILE A 106 -4.91 9.52 11.53
C ILE A 106 -5.88 8.79 12.47
N LEU A 107 -6.89 8.10 11.92
CA LEU A 107 -7.86 7.34 12.72
C LEU A 107 -7.26 6.06 13.31
N PHE A 108 -6.19 5.51 12.71
CA PHE A 108 -5.46 4.38 13.28
C PHE A 108 -4.58 4.78 14.48
N ALA A 109 -4.27 6.07 14.66
CA ALA A 109 -3.49 6.54 15.80
C ALA A 109 -4.05 6.11 17.18
N PRO A 110 -5.33 6.38 17.53
CA PRO A 110 -5.90 5.88 18.78
C PRO A 110 -6.02 4.35 18.82
N MET A 111 -6.14 3.70 17.65
CA MET A 111 -6.18 2.23 17.57
C MET A 111 -4.83 1.61 17.92
N ALA A 112 -3.72 2.18 17.46
CA ALA A 112 -2.38 1.66 17.73
C ALA A 112 -2.08 1.59 19.23
N GLU A 113 -2.48 2.61 20.01
CA GLU A 113 -2.35 2.58 21.47
C GLU A 113 -3.26 1.54 22.11
N ARG A 114 -4.51 1.45 21.63
CA ARG A 114 -5.49 0.49 22.14
C ARG A 114 -5.06 -0.96 21.88
N ILE A 115 -4.61 -1.25 20.66
CA ILE A 115 -4.05 -2.54 20.25
C ILE A 115 -2.89 -2.93 21.15
N ARG A 116 -1.95 -2.00 21.38
CA ARG A 116 -0.79 -2.27 22.23
C ARG A 116 -1.15 -2.47 23.71
N ALA A 117 -2.19 -1.81 24.19
CA ALA A 117 -2.69 -2.00 25.56
C ALA A 117 -3.40 -3.36 25.72
N MET A 118 -4.20 -3.77 24.73
CA MET A 118 -4.95 -5.02 24.77
C MET A 118 -4.07 -6.26 24.51
N LEU A 119 -3.03 -6.12 23.69
CA LEU A 119 -2.15 -7.21 23.28
C LEU A 119 -0.67 -6.85 23.47
N PRO A 120 -0.17 -6.78 24.71
CA PRO A 120 1.22 -6.43 24.98
C PRO A 120 2.22 -7.34 24.27
N ASP A 121 1.90 -8.63 24.20
CA ASP A 121 2.69 -9.69 23.56
C ASP A 121 2.15 -10.09 22.18
N GLY A 122 1.19 -9.34 21.64
CA GLY A 122 0.61 -9.59 20.32
C GLY A 122 1.64 -9.43 19.20
N CYS A 123 1.45 -10.17 18.11
CA CYS A 123 2.34 -10.13 16.95
C CYS A 123 1.61 -9.79 15.65
N THR A 124 0.40 -10.32 15.45
CA THR A 124 -0.37 -10.09 14.22
C THR A 124 -1.77 -9.53 14.49
N ALA A 125 -2.41 -8.99 13.44
CA ALA A 125 -3.84 -8.69 13.46
C ALA A 125 -4.69 -9.97 13.66
N GLY A 126 -4.21 -11.11 13.17
CA GLY A 126 -4.85 -12.41 13.36
C GLY A 126 -4.92 -12.84 14.82
N ASP A 127 -3.86 -12.57 15.60
CA ASP A 127 -3.82 -12.79 17.04
C ASP A 127 -4.98 -12.07 17.75
N PHE A 128 -5.25 -10.82 17.39
CA PHE A 128 -6.39 -10.06 17.93
C PHE A 128 -7.71 -10.73 17.60
N MET A 129 -7.96 -11.05 16.34
CA MET A 129 -9.23 -11.67 15.92
C MET A 129 -9.45 -13.01 16.63
N ARG A 130 -8.40 -13.81 16.77
CA ARG A 130 -8.44 -15.11 17.45
C ARG A 130 -8.71 -14.98 18.94
N MET A 131 -8.00 -14.10 19.64
CA MET A 131 -8.15 -13.92 21.09
C MET A 131 -9.47 -13.24 21.44
N ARG A 132 -9.94 -12.30 20.61
CA ARG A 132 -11.16 -11.53 20.88
C ARG A 132 -12.44 -12.21 20.41
N PHE A 133 -12.40 -13.04 19.37
CA PHE A 133 -13.60 -13.59 18.74
C PHE A 133 -13.52 -15.10 18.43
N GLY A 134 -12.43 -15.77 18.79
CA GLY A 134 -12.27 -17.20 18.58
C GLY A 134 -11.95 -17.60 17.13
N HIS A 135 -11.96 -18.91 16.88
CA HIS A 135 -11.39 -19.48 15.65
C HIS A 135 -12.18 -19.19 14.37
N THR A 136 -13.51 -19.10 14.43
CA THR A 136 -14.34 -18.89 13.23
C THR A 136 -14.11 -17.52 12.62
N ALA A 137 -14.27 -16.46 13.42
CA ALA A 137 -14.04 -15.09 12.99
C ALA A 137 -12.59 -14.90 12.50
N TRP A 138 -11.63 -15.47 13.23
CA TRP A 138 -10.22 -15.43 12.85
C TRP A 138 -9.93 -16.09 11.50
N ARG A 139 -10.47 -17.27 11.21
CA ARG A 139 -10.26 -17.93 9.90
C ARG A 139 -10.85 -17.12 8.75
N ILE A 140 -12.04 -16.53 8.93
CA ILE A 140 -12.65 -15.65 7.94
C ILE A 140 -11.76 -14.44 7.69
N PHE A 141 -11.29 -13.80 8.76
CA PHE A 141 -10.35 -12.68 8.69
C PHE A 141 -9.10 -13.06 7.90
N LEU A 142 -8.45 -14.19 8.23
CA LEU A 142 -7.24 -14.63 7.53
C LEU A 142 -7.44 -14.84 6.03
N VAL A 143 -8.54 -15.50 5.63
CA VAL A 143 -8.82 -15.74 4.20
C VAL A 143 -8.93 -14.42 3.46
N PHE A 144 -9.71 -13.49 3.99
CA PHE A 144 -9.92 -12.18 3.38
C PHE A 144 -8.64 -11.33 3.37
N SER A 145 -7.85 -11.35 4.45
CA SER A 145 -6.54 -10.67 4.51
C SER A 145 -5.55 -11.24 3.50
N LEU A 146 -5.50 -12.56 3.32
CA LEU A 146 -4.60 -13.19 2.35
C LEU A 146 -5.01 -12.92 0.91
N VAL A 147 -6.31 -12.94 0.59
CA VAL A 147 -6.82 -12.55 -0.73
C VAL A 147 -6.46 -11.11 -1.04
N TYR A 148 -6.67 -10.21 -0.08
CA TYR A 148 -6.31 -8.80 -0.23
C TYR A 148 -4.80 -8.60 -0.42
N ALA A 149 -3.99 -9.19 0.47
CA ALA A 149 -2.54 -9.09 0.42
C ALA A 149 -1.97 -9.61 -0.90
N MET A 150 -2.50 -10.72 -1.42
CA MET A 150 -2.08 -11.27 -2.72
C MET A 150 -2.42 -10.31 -3.86
N GLY A 151 -3.65 -9.79 -3.90
CA GLY A 151 -4.05 -8.82 -4.92
C GLY A 151 -3.18 -7.57 -4.91
N TRP A 152 -2.81 -7.09 -3.71
CA TRP A 152 -1.96 -5.92 -3.56
C TRP A 152 -0.49 -6.18 -3.92
N LEU A 153 0.08 -7.32 -3.53
CA LEU A 153 1.43 -7.72 -3.91
C LEU A 153 1.57 -7.86 -5.43
N VAL A 154 0.60 -8.50 -6.09
CA VAL A 154 0.56 -8.61 -7.56
C VAL A 154 0.48 -7.22 -8.19
N SER A 155 -0.40 -6.34 -7.68
CA SER A 155 -0.48 -4.96 -8.16
C SER A 155 0.85 -4.21 -8.02
N LEU A 156 1.57 -4.31 -6.89
CA LEU A 156 2.84 -3.62 -6.75
C LEU A 156 3.93 -4.20 -7.68
N GLY A 157 3.91 -5.52 -7.89
CA GLY A 157 4.90 -6.19 -8.76
C GLY A 157 4.74 -5.75 -10.21
N MET A 158 3.50 -5.70 -10.67
CA MET A 158 3.14 -5.22 -12.00
C MET A 158 3.46 -3.71 -12.17
N ALA A 159 3.20 -2.89 -11.15
CA ALA A 159 3.51 -1.46 -11.16
C ALA A 159 5.00 -1.23 -11.42
N GLY A 160 5.85 -2.01 -10.75
CA GLY A 160 7.29 -1.93 -10.93
C GLY A 160 7.76 -2.29 -12.34
N GLY A 161 7.21 -3.35 -12.93
CA GLY A 161 7.54 -3.74 -14.31
C GLY A 161 7.11 -2.70 -15.33
N ILE A 162 5.86 -2.26 -15.26
CA ILE A 162 5.28 -1.29 -16.21
C ILE A 162 6.04 0.03 -16.15
N LEU A 163 6.34 0.50 -14.94
CA LEU A 163 7.04 1.76 -14.78
C LEU A 163 8.46 1.71 -15.34
N ILE A 164 9.22 0.66 -15.00
CA ILE A 164 10.58 0.48 -15.51
C ILE A 164 10.55 0.48 -17.04
N GLN A 165 9.60 -0.25 -17.64
CA GLN A 165 9.46 -0.28 -19.10
C GLN A 165 9.12 1.08 -19.69
N ALA A 166 8.16 1.80 -19.10
CA ALA A 166 7.71 3.07 -19.65
C ALA A 166 8.78 4.19 -19.55
N LEU A 167 9.60 4.18 -18.50
CA LEU A 167 10.63 5.22 -18.30
C LEU A 167 11.93 4.94 -19.07
N SER A 168 12.24 3.66 -19.32
CA SER A 168 13.58 3.26 -19.80
C SER A 168 13.62 2.29 -20.98
N GLY A 169 12.48 1.69 -21.33
CA GLY A 169 12.39 0.65 -22.35
C GLY A 169 12.87 -0.74 -21.87
N ILE A 170 13.33 -0.90 -20.63
CA ILE A 170 13.64 -2.22 -20.05
C ILE A 170 12.38 -3.08 -20.03
N GLU A 171 12.45 -4.29 -20.57
CA GLU A 171 11.31 -5.19 -20.68
C GLU A 171 10.58 -5.37 -19.34
N TYR A 172 9.24 -5.29 -19.34
CA TYR A 172 8.37 -5.46 -18.18
C TYR A 172 8.80 -6.61 -17.26
N ARG A 173 9.05 -7.79 -17.85
CA ARG A 173 9.41 -9.01 -17.12
C ARG A 173 10.73 -8.85 -16.36
N ILE A 174 11.70 -8.15 -16.95
CA ILE A 174 13.00 -7.89 -16.32
C ILE A 174 12.81 -6.91 -15.16
N GLY A 175 12.15 -5.77 -15.41
CA GLY A 175 11.91 -4.76 -14.38
C GLY A 175 11.15 -5.31 -13.17
N MET A 176 10.06 -6.03 -13.42
CA MET A 176 9.24 -6.68 -12.39
C MET A 176 10.05 -7.72 -11.59
N THR A 177 10.82 -8.57 -12.27
CA THR A 177 11.64 -9.61 -11.60
C THR A 177 12.73 -8.99 -10.72
N VAL A 178 13.41 -7.95 -11.21
CA VAL A 178 14.47 -7.28 -10.45
C VAL A 178 13.90 -6.62 -9.19
N ILE A 179 12.82 -5.84 -9.32
CA ILE A 179 12.21 -5.18 -8.15
C ILE A 179 11.74 -6.21 -7.13
N LEU A 180 10.97 -7.20 -7.55
CA LEU A 180 10.42 -8.20 -6.63
C LEU A 180 11.53 -9.04 -5.97
N GLY A 181 12.56 -9.40 -6.74
CA GLY A 181 13.73 -10.12 -6.24
C GLY A 181 14.52 -9.30 -5.21
N VAL A 182 14.78 -8.02 -5.48
CA VAL A 182 15.47 -7.12 -4.56
C VAL A 182 14.70 -6.97 -3.26
N CYS A 183 13.40 -6.66 -3.34
CA CYS A 183 12.52 -6.52 -2.17
C CYS A 183 12.56 -7.80 -1.33
N THR A 184 12.33 -8.94 -1.97
CA THR A 184 12.38 -10.26 -1.32
C THR A 184 13.70 -10.50 -0.59
N MET A 185 14.83 -10.24 -1.25
CA MET A 185 16.16 -10.50 -0.68
C MET A 185 16.43 -9.64 0.55
N TYR A 186 16.22 -8.33 0.48
CA TYR A 186 16.54 -7.47 1.61
C TYR A 186 15.54 -7.60 2.76
N THR A 187 14.25 -7.88 2.47
CA THR A 187 13.25 -8.18 3.51
C THR A 187 13.61 -9.48 4.24
N MET A 188 13.99 -10.53 3.50
CA MET A 188 14.36 -11.82 4.07
C MET A 188 15.61 -11.73 4.96
N LEU A 189 16.62 -10.96 4.53
CA LEU A 189 17.86 -10.77 5.27
C LEU A 189 17.66 -9.86 6.50
N GLY A 190 16.80 -8.86 6.37
CA GLY A 190 16.69 -7.75 7.30
C GLY A 190 15.62 -7.88 8.39
N GLY A 191 14.46 -8.46 8.05
CA GLY A 191 13.24 -8.37 8.85
C GLY A 191 12.70 -6.94 8.98
N LEU A 192 11.68 -6.76 9.81
CA LEU A 192 11.00 -5.47 10.02
C LEU A 192 11.98 -4.36 10.45
N ARG A 193 13.04 -4.70 11.19
CA ARG A 193 14.04 -3.70 11.60
C ARG A 193 14.74 -3.06 10.42
N ALA A 194 15.13 -3.86 9.43
CA ALA A 194 15.74 -3.34 8.22
C ALA A 194 14.72 -2.56 7.40
N VAL A 195 13.50 -3.09 7.24
CA VAL A 195 12.39 -2.41 6.55
C VAL A 195 12.17 -1.01 7.12
N ILE A 196 12.02 -0.86 8.44
CA ILE A 196 11.82 0.45 9.08
C ILE A 196 12.98 1.44 8.80
N ALA A 197 14.21 0.95 8.75
CA ALA A 197 15.37 1.78 8.49
C ALA A 197 15.52 2.12 6.99
N THR A 198 15.18 1.20 6.08
CA THR A 198 15.13 1.47 4.64
C THR A 198 14.01 2.45 4.31
N ASP A 199 12.84 2.27 4.92
CA ASP A 199 11.69 3.17 4.82
C ASP A 199 12.05 4.59 5.22
N PHE A 200 12.86 4.77 6.27
CA PHE A 200 13.31 6.09 6.69
C PHE A 200 14.07 6.82 5.57
N ILE A 201 15.01 6.14 4.92
CA ILE A 201 15.78 6.70 3.81
C ILE A 201 14.87 6.94 2.59
N GLN A 202 13.98 5.98 2.27
CA GLN A 202 13.01 6.09 1.17
C GLN A 202 12.06 7.27 1.39
N SER A 203 11.60 7.50 2.63
CA SER A 203 10.73 8.63 2.97
C SER A 203 11.39 9.97 2.68
N LEU A 204 12.69 10.11 2.96
CA LEU A 204 13.44 11.34 2.70
C LEU A 204 13.61 11.58 1.19
N ILE A 205 13.89 10.51 0.44
CA ILE A 205 13.99 10.54 -1.02
C ILE A 205 12.65 10.98 -1.63
N ILE A 206 11.56 10.35 -1.21
CA ILE A 206 10.20 10.62 -1.67
C ILE A 206 9.81 12.07 -1.34
N LEU A 207 9.92 12.48 -0.07
CA LEU A 207 9.54 13.84 0.35
C LEU A 207 10.40 14.90 -0.33
N GLY A 208 11.71 14.70 -0.41
CA GLY A 208 12.61 15.62 -1.08
C GLY A 208 12.30 15.75 -2.57
N GLY A 209 12.03 14.64 -3.24
CA GLY A 209 11.68 14.63 -4.66
C GLY A 209 10.31 15.25 -4.94
N ILE A 210 9.31 14.97 -4.11
CA ILE A 210 8.00 15.61 -4.21
C ILE A 210 8.09 17.11 -3.91
N ALA A 211 8.87 17.52 -2.90
CA ALA A 211 9.08 18.93 -2.61
C ALA A 211 9.76 19.67 -3.78
N PHE A 212 10.74 19.03 -4.44
CA PHE A 212 11.36 19.58 -5.64
C PHE A 212 10.36 19.73 -6.80
N LEU A 213 9.54 18.72 -7.08
CA LEU A 213 8.50 18.81 -8.11
C LEU A 213 7.48 19.90 -7.78
N GLY A 214 7.03 19.97 -6.53
CA GLY A 214 6.14 21.03 -6.05
C GLY A 214 6.76 22.42 -6.23
N TYR A 215 8.04 22.58 -5.91
CA TYR A 215 8.79 23.81 -6.15
C TYR A 215 8.77 24.17 -7.65
N ARG A 216 9.13 23.24 -8.54
CA ARG A 216 9.14 23.46 -9.99
C ARG A 216 7.77 23.84 -10.56
N ILE A 217 6.70 23.27 -10.02
CA ILE A 217 5.31 23.64 -10.37
C ILE A 217 5.01 25.06 -9.90
N SER A 218 5.37 25.40 -8.66
CA SER A 218 5.03 26.70 -8.06
C SER A 218 5.86 27.88 -8.59
N THR A 219 7.00 27.61 -9.21
CA THR A 219 7.86 28.65 -9.79
C THR A 219 7.49 28.97 -11.23
N GLY A 220 7.41 30.27 -11.55
CA GLY A 220 7.11 30.74 -12.90
C GLY A 220 5.61 30.89 -13.12
N ASP A 221 5.14 30.56 -14.32
CA ASP A 221 3.76 30.73 -14.78
C ASP A 221 3.01 29.38 -14.94
N MET A 222 3.58 28.29 -14.42
CA MET A 222 3.08 26.94 -14.71
C MET A 222 1.69 26.70 -14.12
N VAL A 223 1.42 27.23 -12.93
CA VAL A 223 0.11 27.13 -12.27
C VAL A 223 -0.95 27.86 -13.10
N GLU A 224 -0.64 29.06 -13.58
CA GLU A 224 -1.51 29.88 -14.42
C GLU A 224 -1.77 29.20 -15.77
N ARG A 225 -0.72 28.68 -16.42
CA ARG A 225 -0.84 27.93 -17.69
C ARG A 225 -1.65 26.65 -17.52
N ALA A 226 -1.41 25.88 -16.45
CA ALA A 226 -2.20 24.68 -16.12
C ALA A 226 -3.68 25.02 -15.94
N HIS A 227 -3.99 26.07 -15.18
CA HIS A 227 -5.36 26.52 -14.98
C HIS A 227 -6.03 26.99 -16.27
N ALA A 228 -5.34 27.79 -17.09
CA ALA A 228 -5.85 28.26 -18.39
C ALA A 228 -6.10 27.11 -19.38
N ALA A 229 -5.20 26.13 -19.44
CA ALA A 229 -5.35 24.94 -20.25
C ALA A 229 -6.55 24.09 -19.80
N LEU A 230 -6.72 23.89 -18.48
CA LEU A 230 -7.87 23.16 -17.94
C LEU A 230 -9.21 23.85 -18.24
N LEU A 231 -9.29 25.18 -18.09
CA LEU A 231 -10.50 25.93 -18.42
C LEU A 231 -10.90 25.76 -19.89
N THR A 232 -9.92 25.65 -20.78
CA THR A 232 -10.15 25.55 -22.23
C THR A 232 -10.45 24.13 -22.67
N GLU A 233 -9.67 23.16 -22.21
CA GLU A 233 -9.71 21.78 -22.71
C GLU A 233 -10.60 20.85 -21.87
N ARG A 234 -10.64 21.05 -20.55
CA ARG A 234 -11.31 20.14 -19.60
C ARG A 234 -11.94 20.85 -18.38
N PRO A 235 -12.83 21.83 -18.57
CA PRO A 235 -13.41 22.62 -17.47
C PRO A 235 -14.17 21.76 -16.44
N GLN A 236 -14.67 20.58 -16.82
CA GLN A 236 -15.32 19.63 -15.93
C GLN A 236 -14.43 19.14 -14.78
N LEU A 237 -13.09 19.12 -14.95
CA LEU A 237 -12.14 18.71 -13.90
C LEU A 237 -12.02 19.74 -12.77
N LEU A 238 -12.55 20.95 -12.96
CA LEU A 238 -12.63 21.99 -11.94
C LEU A 238 -13.96 21.97 -11.18
N ASN A 239 -14.94 21.15 -11.62
CA ASN A 239 -16.24 21.05 -10.97
C ASN A 239 -16.17 20.16 -9.72
N LEU A 240 -16.24 20.77 -8.54
CA LEU A 240 -16.20 20.08 -7.24
C LEU A 240 -17.42 19.19 -6.98
N LEU A 241 -18.52 19.39 -7.71
CA LEU A 241 -19.76 18.64 -7.56
C LEU A 241 -19.95 17.57 -8.64
N LEU A 242 -18.89 17.23 -9.38
CA LEU A 242 -18.94 16.14 -10.35
C LEU A 242 -19.40 14.83 -9.66
N PRO A 243 -20.58 14.28 -10.00
CA PRO A 243 -21.15 13.16 -9.24
C PRO A 243 -20.25 11.93 -9.19
N ALA A 244 -19.60 11.60 -10.30
CA ALA A 244 -18.64 10.49 -10.38
C ALA A 244 -17.46 10.67 -9.41
N ALA A 245 -16.95 11.91 -9.28
CA ALA A 245 -15.85 12.22 -8.38
C ALA A 245 -16.27 12.14 -6.90
N LEU A 246 -17.51 12.55 -6.58
CA LEU A 246 -18.05 12.42 -5.22
C LEU A 246 -18.29 10.96 -4.82
N MET A 247 -18.83 10.13 -5.70
CA MET A 247 -19.00 8.70 -5.43
C MET A 247 -17.64 8.03 -5.21
N PHE A 248 -16.68 8.34 -6.08
CA PHE A 248 -15.31 7.85 -5.97
C PHE A 248 -14.64 8.29 -4.65
N LEU A 249 -14.77 9.57 -4.28
CA LEU A 249 -14.22 10.15 -3.04
C LEU A 249 -14.55 9.30 -1.80
N PHE A 250 -15.83 9.01 -1.58
CA PHE A 250 -16.27 8.27 -0.40
C PHE A 250 -15.86 6.81 -0.45
N ASN A 251 -15.93 6.17 -1.62
CA ASN A 251 -15.51 4.80 -1.77
C ASN A 251 -14.00 4.63 -1.52
N ASN A 252 -13.18 5.54 -2.05
CA ASN A 252 -11.73 5.54 -1.83
C ASN A 252 -11.38 5.79 -0.36
N LEU A 253 -12.07 6.72 0.30
CA LEU A 253 -11.89 6.97 1.73
C LEU A 253 -12.18 5.71 2.57
N ILE A 254 -13.32 5.06 2.33
CA ILE A 254 -13.70 3.85 3.05
C ILE A 254 -12.75 2.69 2.73
N PHE A 255 -12.34 2.55 1.48
CA PHE A 255 -11.31 1.58 1.09
C PHE A 255 -10.01 1.80 1.86
N GLY A 256 -9.49 3.04 1.89
CA GLY A 256 -8.25 3.38 2.60
C GLY A 256 -8.34 3.16 4.12
N ILE A 257 -9.47 3.50 4.75
CA ILE A 257 -9.70 3.20 6.17
C ILE A 257 -9.72 1.68 6.42
N GLY A 258 -10.42 0.93 5.57
CA GLY A 258 -10.51 -0.54 5.67
C GLY A 258 -9.16 -1.21 5.48
N GLU A 259 -8.37 -0.75 4.50
CA GLU A 259 -7.00 -1.17 4.30
C GLU A 259 -6.21 -1.02 5.59
N ILE A 260 -6.19 0.19 6.17
CA ILE A 260 -5.32 0.49 7.30
C ILE A 260 -5.75 -0.29 8.55
N PHE A 261 -7.06 -0.36 8.79
CA PHE A 261 -7.57 -0.93 10.03
C PHE A 261 -7.37 -2.45 10.09
N HIS A 262 -7.46 -3.14 8.95
CA HIS A 262 -7.36 -4.59 8.90
C HIS A 262 -5.94 -5.10 8.65
N SER A 263 -5.10 -4.32 7.96
CA SER A 263 -3.87 -4.85 7.37
C SER A 263 -2.80 -5.11 8.43
N ASN A 264 -2.19 -6.30 8.35
CA ASN A 264 -1.13 -6.69 9.29
C ASN A 264 0.11 -5.79 9.16
N VAL A 265 0.26 -5.07 8.04
CA VAL A 265 1.32 -4.07 7.79
C VAL A 265 1.34 -2.99 8.86
N TRP A 266 0.16 -2.55 9.31
CA TRP A 266 -0.01 -1.50 10.33
C TRP A 266 -0.02 -2.06 11.75
N TRP A 267 -0.57 -3.25 11.91
CA TRP A 267 -0.59 -3.93 13.21
C TRP A 267 0.82 -4.32 13.67
N SER A 268 1.65 -4.91 12.78
CA SER A 268 3.03 -5.27 13.12
C SER A 268 3.85 -4.05 13.53
N ARG A 269 3.67 -2.91 12.86
CA ARG A 269 4.27 -1.62 13.24
C ARG A 269 3.77 -1.10 14.58
N ALA A 270 2.46 -1.17 14.85
CA ALA A 270 1.92 -0.80 16.15
C ALA A 270 2.52 -1.64 17.30
N PHE A 271 2.78 -2.93 17.05
CA PHE A 271 3.50 -3.80 17.98
C PHE A 271 5.02 -3.53 18.04
N ALA A 272 5.62 -3.04 16.96
CA ALA A 272 7.04 -2.68 16.91
C ALA A 272 7.37 -1.35 17.61
N PHE A 273 6.42 -0.43 17.68
CA PHE A 273 6.61 0.89 18.29
C PHE A 273 6.80 0.80 19.81
N ARG A 274 7.64 1.68 20.37
CA ARG A 274 7.76 1.80 21.83
C ARG A 274 6.42 2.26 22.42
N LYS A 275 6.13 1.85 23.66
CA LYS A 275 4.94 2.30 24.41
C LYS A 275 4.81 3.83 24.40
N GLY A 276 3.63 4.35 24.07
CA GLY A 276 3.33 5.79 23.98
C GLY A 276 3.82 6.50 22.72
N VAL A 277 4.46 5.78 21.78
CA VAL A 277 4.89 6.34 20.48
C VAL A 277 3.84 6.16 19.39
N GLY A 278 3.07 5.07 19.44
CA GLY A 278 2.26 4.62 18.31
C GLY A 278 1.24 5.64 17.80
N ALA A 279 0.41 6.23 18.68
CA ALA A 279 -0.56 7.24 18.23
C ALA A 279 0.11 8.45 17.58
N LYS A 280 1.18 8.96 18.20
CA LYS A 280 1.93 10.11 17.67
C LYS A 280 2.55 9.80 16.32
N ALA A 281 3.14 8.61 16.16
CA ALA A 281 3.74 8.18 14.91
C ALA A 281 2.70 8.13 13.78
N TYR A 282 1.55 7.49 14.00
CA TYR A 282 0.48 7.38 13.00
C TYR A 282 -0.17 8.72 12.67
N LEU A 283 -0.41 9.58 13.66
CA LEU A 283 -0.92 10.93 13.45
C LEU A 283 0.03 11.76 12.58
N LEU A 284 1.31 11.81 12.94
CA LEU A 284 2.32 12.54 12.17
C LEU A 284 2.49 11.94 10.77
N SER A 285 2.39 10.61 10.64
CA SER A 285 2.49 9.93 9.33
C SER A 285 1.36 10.38 8.41
N GLY A 286 0.13 10.41 8.90
CA GLY A 286 -1.01 10.92 8.13
C GLY A 286 -0.82 12.38 7.72
N LEU A 287 -0.36 13.24 8.62
CA LEU A 287 -0.10 14.66 8.32
C LEU A 287 1.01 14.85 7.26
N PHE A 288 2.12 14.12 7.37
CA PHE A 288 3.20 14.20 6.38
C PHE A 288 2.87 13.52 5.06
N TRP A 289 1.88 12.63 5.04
CA TRP A 289 1.43 11.99 3.82
C TRP A 289 0.56 12.92 2.97
N ILE A 290 -0.30 13.76 3.55
CA ILE A 290 -1.26 14.62 2.82
C ILE A 290 -0.63 15.40 1.65
N PRO A 291 0.53 16.07 1.78
CA PRO A 291 1.11 16.84 0.67
C PRO A 291 1.54 15.99 -0.52
N VAL A 292 1.85 14.69 -0.31
CA VAL A 292 2.40 13.81 -1.34
C VAL A 292 1.43 13.61 -2.52
N PRO A 293 0.21 13.09 -2.33
CA PRO A 293 -0.76 12.94 -3.42
C PRO A 293 -1.27 14.29 -3.95
N VAL A 294 -1.21 15.37 -3.16
CA VAL A 294 -1.56 16.71 -3.67
C VAL A 294 -0.60 17.13 -4.76
N VAL A 295 0.71 17.06 -4.50
CA VAL A 295 1.73 17.43 -5.50
C VAL A 295 1.75 16.43 -6.65
N ALA A 296 1.71 15.12 -6.36
CA ALA A 296 1.68 14.10 -7.40
C ALA A 296 0.42 14.24 -8.29
N GLY A 297 -0.74 14.48 -7.68
CA GLY A 297 -1.99 14.75 -8.37
C GLY A 297 -1.92 15.98 -9.28
N TYR A 298 -1.31 17.06 -8.80
CA TYR A 298 -1.18 18.30 -9.57
C TYR A 298 -0.37 18.13 -10.87
N LEU A 299 0.55 17.15 -10.94
CA LEU A 299 1.27 16.84 -12.19
C LEU A 299 0.32 16.54 -13.35
N ALA A 300 -0.87 15.98 -13.08
CA ALA A 300 -1.88 15.74 -14.12
C ALA A 300 -2.46 17.02 -14.72
N PHE A 301 -2.54 18.10 -13.95
CA PHE A 301 -3.02 19.40 -14.41
C PHE A 301 -1.97 20.15 -15.23
N VAL A 302 -0.70 19.84 -15.00
CA VAL A 302 0.43 20.39 -15.76
C VAL A 302 0.58 19.73 -17.14
N ALA A 303 0.14 18.47 -17.29
CA ALA A 303 0.25 17.74 -18.56
C ALA A 303 -0.39 18.46 -19.77
N PRO A 304 -1.64 18.97 -19.72
CA PRO A 304 -2.22 19.76 -20.82
C PRO A 304 -1.42 21.02 -21.16
N ALA A 305 -0.97 21.77 -20.16
CA ALA A 305 -0.21 23.02 -20.35
C ALA A 305 1.17 22.84 -21.00
N MET A 306 1.68 21.60 -21.01
CA MET A 306 2.93 21.23 -21.68
C MET A 306 2.70 20.36 -22.92
N ALA A 307 1.43 20.17 -23.33
CA ALA A 307 1.03 19.30 -24.43
C ALA A 307 1.59 17.86 -24.31
N VAL A 308 1.65 17.31 -23.09
CA VAL A 308 2.14 15.95 -22.85
C VAL A 308 1.19 14.95 -23.48
N ASN A 309 1.70 14.10 -24.36
CA ASN A 309 0.95 12.97 -24.89
C ASN A 309 0.84 11.87 -23.83
N VAL A 310 -0.38 11.63 -23.33
CA VAL A 310 -0.66 10.66 -22.26
C VAL A 310 -1.30 9.41 -22.89
N PRO A 311 -0.53 8.32 -23.14
CA PRO A 311 -1.07 7.12 -23.78
C PRO A 311 -2.02 6.33 -22.86
N ARG A 312 -1.78 6.41 -21.54
CA ARG A 312 -2.60 5.79 -20.49
C ARG A 312 -2.68 6.72 -19.28
N ALA A 313 -3.83 6.75 -18.63
CA ALA A 313 -4.09 7.70 -17.54
C ALA A 313 -3.16 7.49 -16.32
N ASP A 314 -2.74 6.25 -16.04
CA ASP A 314 -1.78 5.91 -14.97
C ASP A 314 -0.34 6.40 -15.22
N MET A 315 -0.04 6.78 -16.47
CA MET A 315 1.27 7.32 -16.86
C MET A 315 1.35 8.85 -16.81
N VAL A 316 0.24 9.56 -16.55
CA VAL A 316 0.22 11.03 -16.59
C VAL A 316 1.21 11.66 -15.60
N GLY A 317 1.29 11.13 -14.37
CA GLY A 317 2.21 11.63 -13.34
C GLY A 317 3.68 11.48 -13.75
N PRO A 318 4.15 10.25 -14.04
CA PRO A 318 5.52 10.02 -14.48
C PRO A 318 5.93 10.84 -15.71
N LEU A 319 5.06 10.91 -16.73
CA LEU A 319 5.34 11.65 -17.96
C LEU A 319 5.38 13.16 -17.73
N ALA A 320 4.45 13.70 -16.94
CA ALA A 320 4.42 15.12 -16.61
C ALA A 320 5.63 15.54 -15.77
N ALA A 321 6.05 14.72 -14.80
CA ALA A 321 7.26 15.00 -14.01
C ALA A 321 8.52 15.05 -14.88
N ALA A 322 8.64 14.12 -15.85
CA ALA A 322 9.78 14.07 -16.75
C ALA A 322 9.81 15.27 -17.72
N HIS A 323 8.67 15.69 -18.26
CA HIS A 323 8.62 16.90 -19.11
C HIS A 323 8.88 18.19 -18.32
N LEU A 324 8.44 18.27 -17.07
CA LEU A 324 8.57 19.47 -16.23
C LEU A 324 10.04 19.81 -15.89
N ALA A 325 10.89 18.80 -15.73
CA ALA A 325 12.28 18.97 -15.28
C ALA A 325 13.32 18.25 -16.16
N GLY A 326 12.93 17.83 -17.37
CA GLY A 326 13.82 17.13 -18.32
C GLY A 326 14.40 15.84 -17.74
N GLU A 327 15.67 15.57 -18.06
CA GLU A 327 16.40 14.39 -17.57
C GLU A 327 16.42 14.31 -16.03
N VAL A 328 16.56 15.45 -15.34
CA VAL A 328 16.54 15.51 -13.87
C VAL A 328 15.18 15.05 -13.35
N GLY A 329 14.09 15.47 -13.98
CA GLY A 329 12.73 15.02 -13.66
C GLY A 329 12.56 13.52 -13.86
N ALA A 330 13.10 12.99 -14.95
CA ALA A 330 13.05 11.56 -15.28
C ALA A 330 13.83 10.69 -14.28
N ILE A 331 15.05 11.09 -13.91
CA ILE A 331 15.84 10.40 -12.88
C ILE A 331 15.13 10.48 -11.53
N LEU A 332 14.63 11.67 -11.17
CA LEU A 332 14.00 11.88 -9.88
C LEU A 332 12.73 11.03 -9.72
N ILE A 333 11.86 11.02 -10.74
CA ILE A 333 10.62 10.23 -10.67
C ILE A 333 10.93 8.73 -10.65
N PHE A 334 11.95 8.28 -11.39
CA PHE A 334 12.41 6.90 -11.32
C PHE A 334 12.82 6.52 -9.90
N VAL A 335 13.63 7.36 -9.24
CA VAL A 335 14.13 7.12 -7.88
C VAL A 335 12.99 7.16 -6.86
N ILE A 336 12.07 8.13 -6.95
CA ILE A 336 10.89 8.22 -6.06
C ILE A 336 10.07 6.94 -6.18
N ILE A 337 9.77 6.49 -7.40
CA ILE A 337 8.88 5.36 -7.59
C ILE A 337 9.58 4.05 -7.21
N PHE A 338 10.88 3.90 -7.49
CA PHE A 338 11.64 2.76 -6.98
C PHE A 338 11.58 2.71 -5.45
N ALA A 339 11.81 3.84 -4.78
CA ALA A 339 11.77 3.93 -3.32
C ALA A 339 10.37 3.60 -2.77
N ALA A 340 9.31 4.13 -3.38
CA ALA A 340 7.92 3.86 -3.00
C ALA A 340 7.51 2.40 -3.25
N LEU A 341 7.90 1.80 -4.38
CA LEU A 341 7.68 0.40 -4.69
C LEU A 341 8.37 -0.51 -3.68
N ALA A 342 9.65 -0.25 -3.40
CA ALA A 342 10.44 -1.03 -2.47
C ALA A 342 9.83 -1.01 -1.06
N SER A 343 9.54 0.18 -0.52
CA SER A 343 8.88 0.43 0.78
C SER A 343 7.52 -0.26 0.92
N SER A 344 6.68 -0.26 -0.12
CA SER A 344 5.38 -0.91 -0.02
C SER A 344 5.48 -2.42 -0.18
N MET A 345 6.30 -2.88 -1.13
CA MET A 345 6.47 -4.29 -1.45
C MET A 345 7.08 -5.05 -0.27
N ASP A 346 8.16 -4.54 0.32
CA ASP A 346 8.82 -5.19 1.47
C ASP A 346 7.88 -5.33 2.67
N SER A 347 7.05 -4.33 2.91
CA SER A 347 6.17 -4.21 4.06
C SER A 347 5.03 -5.20 3.97
N LEU A 348 4.48 -5.38 2.77
CA LEU A 348 3.47 -6.38 2.50
C LEU A 348 4.05 -7.79 2.47
N LEU A 349 5.23 -8.00 1.88
CA LEU A 349 5.91 -9.29 1.91
C LEU A 349 6.17 -9.70 3.36
N ALA A 350 6.73 -8.82 4.18
CA ALA A 350 6.97 -9.06 5.61
C ALA A 350 5.66 -9.33 6.35
N ALA A 351 4.68 -8.43 6.27
CA ALA A 351 3.45 -8.56 7.05
C ALA A 351 2.59 -9.76 6.64
N THR A 352 2.60 -10.13 5.36
CA THR A 352 1.89 -11.33 4.87
C THR A 352 2.63 -12.59 5.30
N THR A 353 3.97 -12.58 5.23
CA THR A 353 4.79 -13.66 5.79
C THR A 353 4.53 -13.83 7.28
N ASP A 354 4.40 -12.75 8.03
CA ASP A 354 4.11 -12.80 9.46
C ASP A 354 2.78 -13.49 9.76
N LEU A 355 1.73 -13.19 9.00
CA LEU A 355 0.44 -13.90 9.07
C LEU A 355 0.62 -15.38 8.70
N LEU A 356 1.36 -15.70 7.64
CA LEU A 356 1.60 -17.08 7.24
C LEU A 356 2.39 -17.85 8.32
N VAL A 357 3.35 -17.24 8.99
CA VAL A 357 4.16 -17.89 10.02
C VAL A 357 3.37 -18.05 11.32
N GLU A 358 2.75 -16.98 11.82
CA GLU A 358 2.08 -17.02 13.11
C GLU A 358 0.69 -17.62 13.04
N ASP A 359 -0.09 -17.30 12.03
CA ASP A 359 -1.50 -17.70 11.97
C ASP A 359 -1.72 -18.99 11.19
N VAL A 360 -0.85 -19.32 10.22
CA VAL A 360 -0.96 -20.58 9.46
C VAL A 360 0.02 -21.62 9.97
N TYR A 361 1.34 -21.38 9.85
CA TYR A 361 2.36 -22.36 10.19
C TYR A 361 2.33 -22.73 11.66
N ARG A 362 2.49 -21.76 12.57
CA ARG A 362 2.51 -22.02 14.00
C ARG A 362 1.16 -22.54 14.50
N ARG A 363 0.01 -22.04 14.04
CA ARG A 363 -1.29 -22.41 14.65
C ARG A 363 -1.95 -23.62 14.03
N HIS A 364 -1.71 -23.92 12.75
CA HIS A 364 -2.36 -25.02 12.04
C HIS A 364 -1.40 -26.16 11.66
N LEU A 365 -0.16 -25.85 11.28
CA LEU A 365 0.79 -26.86 10.78
C LEU A 365 1.71 -27.42 11.87
N LYS A 366 2.27 -26.55 12.72
CA LYS A 366 3.23 -26.92 13.77
C LYS A 366 3.06 -26.07 15.05
N PRO A 367 2.06 -26.40 15.91
CA PRO A 367 1.78 -25.74 17.20
C PRO A 367 2.96 -25.59 18.16
N GLN A 368 3.91 -26.53 18.11
CA GLN A 368 5.07 -26.57 19.00
C GLN A 368 6.37 -26.08 18.33
N ALA A 369 6.27 -25.29 17.25
CA ALA A 369 7.44 -24.77 16.55
C ALA A 369 8.33 -23.90 17.46
N THR A 370 9.63 -24.17 17.47
CA THR A 370 10.61 -23.38 18.22
C THR A 370 10.83 -22.01 17.57
N PRO A 371 11.40 -21.00 18.28
CA PRO A 371 11.71 -19.70 17.69
C PRO A 371 12.61 -19.79 16.44
N GLU A 372 13.58 -20.69 16.44
CA GLU A 372 14.49 -20.93 15.31
C GLU A 372 13.74 -21.54 14.11
N GLU A 373 12.83 -22.49 14.36
CA GLU A 373 11.99 -23.08 13.33
C GLU A 373 11.04 -22.05 12.72
N ARG A 374 10.49 -21.14 13.55
CA ARG A 374 9.65 -20.02 13.08
C ARG A 374 10.44 -19.04 12.21
N LEU A 375 11.66 -18.70 12.60
CA LEU A 375 12.53 -17.83 11.80
C LEU A 375 12.90 -18.48 10.46
N LYS A 376 13.19 -19.78 10.47
CA LYS A 376 13.44 -20.55 9.24
C LYS A 376 12.19 -20.60 8.37
N ALA A 377 11.02 -20.88 8.95
CA ALA A 377 9.74 -20.89 8.24
C ALA A 377 9.43 -19.52 7.62
N SER A 378 9.69 -18.41 8.32
CA SER A 378 9.53 -17.05 7.78
C SER A 378 10.30 -16.87 6.47
N ARG A 379 11.58 -17.23 6.44
CA ARG A 379 12.40 -17.09 5.22
C ARG A 379 11.87 -17.93 4.05
N PHE A 380 11.49 -19.19 4.30
CA PHE A 380 10.94 -20.05 3.24
C PHE A 380 9.56 -19.61 2.77
N MET A 381 8.68 -19.18 3.68
CA MET A 381 7.34 -18.70 3.35
C MET A 381 7.40 -17.37 2.60
N LEU A 382 8.35 -16.48 2.95
CA LEU A 382 8.59 -15.25 2.21
C LEU A 382 9.05 -15.54 0.77
N LEU A 383 10.03 -16.44 0.59
CA LEU A 383 10.46 -16.86 -0.76
C LEU A 383 9.33 -17.51 -1.55
N GLY A 384 8.54 -18.38 -0.92
CA GLY A 384 7.37 -19.00 -1.54
C GLY A 384 6.30 -17.99 -1.94
N LEU A 385 6.01 -17.02 -1.07
CA LEU A 385 5.08 -15.93 -1.34
C LEU A 385 5.56 -15.09 -2.53
N ALA A 386 6.82 -14.66 -2.51
CA ALA A 386 7.42 -13.88 -3.60
C ALA A 386 7.39 -14.64 -4.93
N PHE A 387 7.66 -15.96 -4.91
CA PHE A 387 7.59 -16.80 -6.10
C PHE A 387 6.16 -16.89 -6.66
N VAL A 388 5.15 -17.08 -5.80
CA VAL A 388 3.74 -17.07 -6.23
C VAL A 388 3.35 -15.72 -6.82
N VAL A 389 3.71 -14.62 -6.16
CA VAL A 389 3.46 -13.27 -6.67
C VAL A 389 4.13 -13.07 -8.03
N TRP A 390 5.39 -13.49 -8.17
CA TRP A 390 6.13 -13.41 -9.43
C TRP A 390 5.39 -14.15 -10.55
N LEU A 391 4.95 -15.39 -10.32
CA LEU A 391 4.18 -16.17 -11.29
C LEU A 391 2.89 -15.48 -11.71
N LEU A 392 2.17 -14.89 -10.75
CA LEU A 392 0.92 -14.17 -11.01
C LEU A 392 1.13 -12.84 -11.77
N CYS A 393 2.33 -12.25 -11.72
CA CYS A 393 2.69 -11.06 -12.48
C CYS A 393 3.09 -11.36 -13.94
N LEU A 394 3.45 -12.60 -14.29
CA LEU A 394 3.93 -12.97 -15.64
C LEU A 394 2.94 -12.77 -16.79
N PRO A 395 1.61 -12.93 -16.62
CA PRO A 395 0.65 -12.75 -17.71
C PRO A 395 0.48 -11.29 -18.15
N ASP A 396 1.11 -10.32 -17.47
CA ASP A 396 0.99 -8.88 -17.75
C ASP A 396 -0.47 -8.44 -17.94
N LEU A 397 -1.30 -8.75 -16.93
CA LEU A 397 -2.71 -8.39 -16.95
C LEU A 397 -2.84 -6.86 -16.93
N GLU A 398 -3.31 -6.21 -17.99
CA GLU A 398 -3.50 -4.73 -18.03
C GLU A 398 -4.54 -4.16 -17.02
N ARG A 399 -4.89 -4.91 -15.97
CA ARG A 399 -6.04 -4.72 -15.08
C ARG A 399 -5.66 -4.61 -13.60
N MET A 400 -4.49 -4.07 -13.28
CA MET A 400 -3.99 -3.94 -11.90
C MET A 400 -5.00 -3.28 -10.95
N GLY A 401 -5.59 -2.15 -11.38
CA GLY A 401 -6.61 -1.46 -10.60
C GLY A 401 -7.87 -2.29 -10.37
N GLN A 402 -8.22 -3.21 -11.29
CA GLN A 402 -9.39 -4.08 -11.12
C GLN A 402 -9.16 -5.12 -10.02
N ILE A 403 -7.94 -5.64 -9.89
CA ILE A 403 -7.58 -6.61 -8.84
C ILE A 403 -7.74 -5.98 -7.46
N LEU A 404 -7.25 -4.76 -7.28
CA LEU A 404 -7.38 -4.03 -6.00
C LEU A 404 -8.82 -3.67 -5.68
N ASN A 405 -9.55 -3.17 -6.69
CA ASN A 405 -10.95 -2.80 -6.53
C ASN A 405 -11.85 -4.01 -6.22
N PHE A 406 -11.52 -5.18 -6.77
CA PHE A 406 -12.17 -6.45 -6.42
C PHE A 406 -11.88 -6.86 -4.97
N ALA A 407 -10.67 -6.60 -4.47
CA ALA A 407 -10.29 -6.92 -3.11
C ALA A 407 -10.84 -5.93 -2.06
N GLY A 408 -11.26 -4.72 -2.49
CA GLY A 408 -11.74 -3.65 -1.62
C GLY A 408 -12.91 -3.98 -0.70
N PRO A 409 -13.97 -4.69 -1.15
CA PRO A 409 -15.06 -5.14 -0.28
C PRO A 409 -14.61 -5.95 0.94
N PHE A 410 -13.59 -6.80 0.78
CA PHE A 410 -13.12 -7.65 1.87
C PHE A 410 -12.57 -6.81 3.02
N VAL A 411 -11.76 -5.79 2.71
CA VAL A 411 -11.13 -4.94 3.72
C VAL A 411 -12.10 -3.90 4.29
N ALA A 412 -12.96 -3.33 3.45
CA ALA A 412 -13.97 -2.36 3.89
C ALA A 412 -15.00 -2.99 4.84
N SER A 413 -15.34 -4.27 4.63
CA SER A 413 -16.24 -5.02 5.51
C SER A 413 -15.65 -5.29 6.91
N MET A 414 -14.36 -5.09 7.12
CA MET A 414 -13.67 -5.34 8.40
C MET A 414 -13.53 -4.10 9.29
N ILE A 415 -13.81 -2.90 8.78
CA ILE A 415 -13.69 -1.64 9.53
C ILE A 415 -14.46 -1.75 10.86
N TRP A 416 -15.74 -2.07 10.77
CA TRP A 416 -16.62 -2.10 11.94
C TRP A 416 -16.36 -3.30 12.85
N PRO A 417 -16.13 -4.53 12.36
CA PRO A 417 -15.68 -5.65 13.20
C PRO A 417 -14.46 -5.33 14.05
N ILE A 418 -13.46 -4.66 13.48
CA ILE A 418 -12.22 -4.31 14.18
C ILE A 418 -12.48 -3.21 15.20
N LEU A 419 -13.15 -2.12 14.82
CA LEU A 419 -13.52 -1.05 15.75
C LEU A 419 -14.39 -1.56 16.90
N GLY A 420 -15.39 -2.39 16.59
CA GLY A 420 -16.27 -3.02 17.56
C GLY A 420 -15.48 -3.91 18.54
N GLY A 421 -14.50 -4.66 18.05
CA GLY A 421 -13.64 -5.47 18.93
C GLY A 421 -12.74 -4.67 19.85
N LEU A 422 -12.24 -3.51 19.41
CA LEU A 422 -11.33 -2.66 20.18
C LEU A 422 -12.05 -1.78 21.20
N TYR A 423 -13.26 -1.33 20.89
CA TYR A 423 -13.94 -0.26 21.63
C TYR A 423 -15.35 -0.62 22.13
N TRP A 424 -15.97 -1.72 21.67
CA TRP A 424 -17.34 -2.06 22.04
C TRP A 424 -17.46 -3.43 22.72
N GLU A 425 -17.78 -3.42 24.01
CA GLU A 425 -17.86 -4.62 24.87
C GLU A 425 -18.92 -5.62 24.40
N ARG A 426 -20.03 -5.12 23.84
CA ARG A 426 -21.15 -5.95 23.37
C ARG A 426 -20.87 -6.68 22.06
N THR A 427 -19.76 -6.39 21.40
CA THR A 427 -19.40 -7.06 20.14
C THR A 427 -19.15 -8.55 20.38
N ASN A 428 -19.85 -9.40 19.64
CA ASN A 428 -19.75 -10.85 19.73
C ASN A 428 -19.17 -11.50 18.45
N ALA A 429 -18.68 -12.73 18.57
CA ALA A 429 -18.01 -13.46 17.49
C ALA A 429 -18.92 -13.75 16.28
N THR A 430 -20.20 -14.04 16.52
CA THR A 430 -21.18 -14.32 15.47
C THR A 430 -21.47 -13.07 14.65
N GLY A 431 -21.71 -11.93 15.31
CA GLY A 431 -21.93 -10.64 14.66
C GLY A 431 -20.73 -10.19 13.83
N VAL A 432 -19.52 -10.39 14.34
CA VAL A 432 -18.27 -10.13 13.60
C VAL A 432 -18.15 -11.03 12.36
N SER A 433 -18.41 -12.33 12.51
CA SER A 433 -18.31 -13.27 11.38
C SER A 433 -19.34 -12.95 10.29
N LEU A 434 -20.60 -12.70 10.69
CA LEU A 434 -21.68 -12.36 9.76
C LEU A 434 -21.45 -11.01 9.07
N SER A 435 -20.96 -10.00 9.80
CA SER A 435 -20.71 -8.67 9.22
C SER A 435 -19.58 -8.66 8.19
N MET A 436 -18.49 -9.40 8.44
CA MET A 436 -17.42 -9.57 7.45
C MET A 436 -17.94 -10.24 6.17
N VAL A 437 -18.67 -11.35 6.31
CA VAL A 437 -19.18 -12.11 5.16
C VAL A 437 -20.25 -11.33 4.40
N ALA A 438 -21.28 -10.84 5.09
CA ALA A 438 -22.37 -10.09 4.47
C ALA A 438 -21.89 -8.79 3.82
N GLY A 439 -20.98 -8.06 4.49
CA GLY A 439 -20.35 -6.87 3.92
C GLY A 439 -19.55 -7.18 2.67
N SER A 440 -18.71 -8.22 2.70
CA SER A 440 -17.92 -8.62 1.52
C SER A 440 -18.82 -9.03 0.34
N VAL A 441 -19.85 -9.84 0.60
CA VAL A 441 -20.80 -10.29 -0.45
C VAL A 441 -21.57 -9.10 -1.04
N ALA A 442 -22.08 -8.19 -0.20
CA ALA A 442 -22.80 -7.01 -0.67
C ALA A 442 -21.89 -6.05 -1.46
N GLY A 443 -20.65 -5.85 -1.00
CA GLY A 443 -19.68 -5.02 -1.70
C GLY A 443 -19.26 -5.61 -3.05
N LEU A 444 -19.08 -6.94 -3.13
CA LEU A 444 -18.82 -7.63 -4.39
C LEU A 444 -20.03 -7.58 -5.34
N ALA A 445 -21.25 -7.75 -4.82
CA ALA A 445 -22.46 -7.57 -5.61
C ALA A 445 -22.52 -6.12 -6.16
N GLY A 446 -22.22 -5.12 -5.34
CA GLY A 446 -22.09 -3.73 -5.77
C GLY A 446 -21.02 -3.52 -6.86
N TYR A 447 -19.86 -4.17 -6.73
CA TYR A 447 -18.79 -4.13 -7.73
C TYR A 447 -19.27 -4.62 -9.11
N PHE A 448 -19.97 -5.76 -9.16
CA PHE A 448 -20.41 -6.36 -10.43
C PHE A 448 -21.69 -5.74 -11.01
N ILE A 449 -22.61 -5.26 -10.16
CA ILE A 449 -23.91 -4.72 -10.59
C ILE A 449 -23.83 -3.24 -10.93
N VAL A 450 -23.10 -2.45 -10.14
CA VAL A 450 -23.04 -0.99 -10.27
C VAL A 450 -21.68 -0.54 -10.75
N GLY A 451 -20.60 -1.02 -10.11
CA GLY A 451 -19.23 -0.68 -10.47
C GLY A 451 -18.30 -0.57 -9.27
N PHE A 452 -17.01 -0.40 -9.55
CA PHE A 452 -15.97 -0.40 -8.52
C PHE A 452 -16.07 0.74 -7.50
N TYR A 453 -16.65 1.87 -7.90
CA TYR A 453 -16.73 3.09 -7.09
C TYR A 453 -17.83 3.05 -6.01
N VAL A 454 -18.53 1.92 -5.81
CA VAL A 454 -19.47 1.72 -4.69
C VAL A 454 -19.14 0.51 -3.81
N SER A 455 -18.17 -0.32 -4.21
CA SER A 455 -17.97 -1.65 -3.66
C SER A 455 -17.54 -1.62 -2.19
N ALA A 456 -16.59 -0.77 -1.83
CA ALA A 456 -16.09 -0.61 -0.47
C ALA A 456 -17.16 0.06 0.41
N LEU A 457 -17.83 1.09 -0.11
CA LEU A 457 -18.88 1.81 0.61
C LEU A 457 -20.04 0.89 0.99
N LEU A 458 -20.55 0.11 0.03
CA LEU A 458 -21.62 -0.87 0.29
C LEU A 458 -21.17 -1.95 1.27
N GLY A 459 -19.94 -2.46 1.12
CA GLY A 459 -19.42 -3.49 2.01
C GLY A 459 -19.28 -3.02 3.45
N ALA A 460 -18.79 -1.79 3.66
CA ALA A 460 -18.72 -1.19 4.98
C ALA A 460 -20.12 -0.91 5.55
N ALA A 461 -21.05 -0.39 4.75
CA ALA A 461 -22.41 -0.07 5.21
C ALA A 461 -23.16 -1.33 5.68
N VAL A 462 -23.16 -2.40 4.88
CA VAL A 462 -23.81 -3.66 5.24
C VAL A 462 -23.14 -4.31 6.45
N SER A 463 -21.80 -4.28 6.52
CA SER A 463 -21.06 -4.78 7.68
C SER A 463 -21.46 -4.06 8.97
N LEU A 464 -21.57 -2.72 8.95
CA LEU A 464 -22.02 -1.94 10.11
C LEU A 464 -23.41 -2.36 10.59
N LEU A 465 -24.37 -2.42 9.67
CA LEU A 465 -25.76 -2.76 9.99
C LEU A 465 -25.86 -4.16 10.61
N VAL A 466 -25.18 -5.13 10.00
CA VAL A 466 -25.16 -6.51 10.50
C VAL A 466 -24.47 -6.61 11.87
N LEU A 467 -23.36 -5.91 12.06
CA LEU A 467 -22.63 -5.91 13.33
C LEU A 467 -23.48 -5.33 14.45
N VAL A 468 -24.12 -4.18 14.21
CA VAL A 468 -24.98 -3.51 15.19
C VAL A 468 -26.18 -4.39 15.53
N ALA A 469 -26.90 -4.90 14.52
CA ALA A 469 -28.06 -5.77 14.73
C ALA A 469 -27.69 -7.03 15.52
N ALA A 470 -26.61 -7.71 15.15
CA ALA A 470 -26.16 -8.93 15.83
C ALA A 470 -25.63 -8.66 17.26
N SER A 471 -24.96 -7.54 17.49
CA SER A 471 -24.44 -7.17 18.82
C SER A 471 -25.55 -6.68 19.76
N MET A 472 -26.66 -6.16 19.22
CA MET A 472 -27.85 -5.83 19.98
C MET A 472 -28.67 -7.09 20.32
N ALA A 473 -28.87 -7.98 19.35
CA ALA A 473 -29.63 -9.23 19.54
C ALA A 473 -28.91 -10.25 20.43
N PHE A 474 -27.59 -10.38 20.27
CA PHE A 474 -26.77 -11.36 20.98
C PHE A 474 -25.56 -10.67 21.64
N PRO A 475 -25.75 -9.85 22.69
CA PRO A 475 -24.68 -9.06 23.26
C PRO A 475 -23.56 -9.95 23.82
N GLY A 476 -22.34 -9.69 23.37
CA GLY A 476 -21.13 -10.25 23.97
C GLY A 476 -20.91 -9.68 25.37
N ARG A 477 -20.20 -10.44 26.20
CA ARG A 477 -19.66 -9.99 27.49
C ARG A 477 -18.15 -10.08 27.42
N PHE A 478 -17.47 -8.95 27.23
CA PHE A 478 -16.02 -8.89 27.16
C PHE A 478 -15.52 -7.71 28.00
N GLU A 479 -14.68 -7.99 29.00
CA GLU A 479 -14.08 -6.96 29.83
C GLU A 479 -12.90 -6.31 29.10
N LEU A 480 -13.16 -5.12 28.54
CA LEU A 480 -12.18 -4.31 27.82
C LEU A 480 -11.00 -3.85 28.69
N SER A 481 -11.12 -3.90 30.02
CA SER A 481 -10.09 -3.53 31.00
C SER A 481 -9.09 -4.66 31.29
N ARG A 482 -9.45 -5.92 31.06
CA ARG A 482 -8.62 -7.10 31.36
C ARG A 482 -8.18 -7.89 30.12
N GLY A 483 -8.72 -7.60 28.94
CA GLY A 483 -8.34 -8.27 27.69
C GLY A 483 -8.65 -9.77 27.68
N LYS A 484 -9.59 -10.23 28.53
CA LYS A 484 -9.97 -11.63 28.68
C LYS A 484 -11.49 -11.78 28.59
N TYR A 485 -11.92 -12.93 28.08
CA TYR A 485 -13.26 -13.43 28.32
C TYR A 485 -13.40 -13.78 29.81
N ASP A 486 -14.50 -13.37 30.44
CA ASP A 486 -14.94 -14.05 31.66
C ASP A 486 -15.16 -15.52 31.28
N SER A 487 -14.43 -16.39 31.96
CA SER A 487 -14.33 -17.83 31.71
C SER A 487 -15.67 -18.54 31.76
#